data_AF-A0A2X2BY15-F1
#
_entry.id   AF-A0A2X2BY15-F1
#
_cell.length_a   1.000
_cell.length_b   1.000
_cell.length_c   1.000
_cell.angle_alpha   90.00
_cell.angle_beta   90.00
_cell.angle_gamma   90.00
#
_symmetry.space_group_name_H-M   'P 1'
#
loop_
_entity.id
_entity.type
_entity.pdbx_description
1 polymer ?
#
loop_
_entity_poly.entity_id
_entity_poly.type
_entity_poly.pdbx_seq_one_letter_code
_entity_poly.pdbx_strand_id
1 'polypeptide(L)'
;MINGWTGNILRINLTTGAISRESSSQYKSLIGGMGFGYKIMYEEVAPGVKPFDEENKVVFAVGPLTGSGAPCSSRVNITSLSTFTRGNFSG
;
A
#
# COMPACT_ATOMS: atom_id res chain seq x y z
N MET A 1 18.89 -13.06 4.41
CA MET A 1 18.47 -11.82 5.10
C MET A 1 17.85 -10.88 4.09
N ILE A 2 16.65 -10.38 4.35
CA ILE A 2 16.07 -9.32 3.54
C ILE A 2 16.50 -8.00 4.21
N ASN A 3 17.58 -7.41 3.73
CA ASN A 3 18.09 -6.15 4.30
C ASN A 3 17.15 -5.02 3.88
N GLY A 4 16.50 -4.36 4.86
CA GLY A 4 15.63 -3.20 4.67
C GLY A 4 14.12 -3.47 4.66
N TRP A 5 13.65 -4.62 4.15
CA TRP A 5 12.22 -4.97 4.22
C TRP A 5 11.94 -6.02 5.28
N THR A 6 10.89 -5.80 6.08
CA THR A 6 10.33 -6.81 6.99
C THR A 6 9.80 -8.04 6.24
N GLY A 7 9.56 -7.94 4.94
CA GLY A 7 9.19 -9.06 4.07
C GLY A 7 7.72 -9.48 4.15
N ASN A 8 6.89 -8.69 4.83
CA ASN A 8 5.51 -9.06 5.15
C ASN A 8 4.56 -7.88 4.93
N ILE A 9 3.37 -8.17 4.42
CA ILE A 9 2.24 -7.26 4.27
C ILE A 9 1.11 -7.78 5.14
N LEU A 10 0.52 -6.92 5.95
CA LEU A 10 -0.68 -7.24 6.71
C LEU A 10 -1.90 -6.80 5.90
N ARG A 11 -2.84 -7.73 5.70
CA ARG A 11 -4.14 -7.46 5.11
C ARG A 11 -5.16 -7.48 6.22
N ILE A 12 -5.95 -6.42 6.31
CA ILE A 12 -7.00 -6.27 7.32
C ILE A 12 -8.28 -5.97 6.57
N ASN A 13 -9.28 -6.83 6.73
CA ASN A 13 -10.63 -6.60 6.23
C ASN A 13 -11.48 -6.04 7.38
N LEU A 14 -11.90 -4.78 7.26
CA LEU A 14 -12.65 -4.09 8.32
C LEU A 14 -14.12 -4.55 8.40
N THR A 15 -14.69 -5.07 7.31
CA THR A 15 -16.07 -5.58 7.26
C THR A 15 -16.21 -6.89 8.05
N THR A 16 -15.22 -7.78 7.94
CA THR A 16 -15.24 -9.12 8.56
C THR A 16 -14.36 -9.20 9.82
N GLY A 17 -13.46 -8.25 10.02
CA GLY A 17 -12.44 -8.29 11.07
C GLY A 17 -11.29 -9.26 10.80
N ALA A 18 -11.22 -9.87 9.61
CA ALA A 18 -10.17 -10.83 9.28
C ALA A 18 -8.81 -10.15 9.10
N ILE A 19 -7.77 -10.77 9.66
CA ILE A 19 -6.38 -10.31 9.54
C ILE A 19 -5.56 -11.45 8.94
N SER A 20 -4.89 -11.19 7.82
CA SER A 20 -3.96 -12.14 7.21
C SER A 20 -2.61 -11.49 6.95
N ARG A 21 -1.59 -12.35 6.80
CA ARG A 21 -0.21 -11.94 6.54
C ARG A 21 0.26 -12.56 5.24
N GLU A 22 0.72 -11.71 4.33
CA GLU A 22 1.20 -12.09 3.02
C GLU A 22 2.69 -11.74 2.87
N SER A 23 3.39 -12.47 1.99
CA SER A 23 4.77 -12.15 1.67
C SER A 23 4.86 -10.89 0.80
N SER A 24 5.75 -9.96 1.16
CA SER A 24 6.02 -8.77 0.34
C SER A 24 6.99 -9.04 -0.82
N SER A 25 7.37 -10.29 -1.05
CA SER A 25 8.38 -10.68 -2.04
C SER A 25 8.02 -10.27 -3.47
N GLN A 26 6.72 -10.36 -3.82
CA GLN A 26 6.22 -10.01 -5.16
C GLN A 26 6.37 -8.52 -5.49
N TYR A 27 6.41 -7.66 -4.48
CA TYR A 27 6.48 -6.21 -4.65
C TYR A 27 7.90 -5.66 -4.57
N LYS A 28 8.93 -6.50 -4.32
CA LYS A 28 10.32 -6.05 -4.14
C LYS A 28 10.87 -5.21 -5.29
N SER A 29 10.44 -5.47 -6.52
CA SER A 29 10.85 -4.69 -7.71
C SER A 29 10.45 -3.20 -7.61
N LEU A 30 9.46 -2.87 -6.77
CA LEU A 30 8.93 -1.53 -6.59
C LEU A 30 9.60 -0.74 -5.46
N ILE A 31 10.68 -1.28 -4.88
CA ILE A 31 11.48 -0.70 -3.80
C ILE A 31 10.73 -0.54 -2.46
N GLY A 32 9.47 -0.10 -2.42
CA GLY A 32 8.72 0.10 -1.19
C GLY A 32 7.94 1.42 -1.17
N GLY A 33 7.31 1.72 -0.04
CA GLY A 33 6.53 2.94 0.15
C GLY A 33 5.45 3.12 -0.91
N MET A 34 5.49 4.25 -1.62
CA MET A 34 4.55 4.59 -2.69
C MET A 34 4.39 3.49 -3.75
N GLY A 35 5.48 2.80 -4.14
CA GLY A 35 5.41 1.76 -5.16
C GLY A 35 4.48 0.61 -4.75
N PHE A 36 4.53 0.20 -3.48
CA PHE A 36 3.64 -0.84 -2.96
C PHE A 36 2.20 -0.35 -2.93
N GLY A 37 1.99 0.89 -2.46
CA GLY A 37 0.68 1.54 -2.44
C GLY A 37 0.02 1.53 -3.81
N TYR A 38 0.72 2.01 -4.84
CA TYR A 38 0.15 2.09 -6.20
C TYR A 38 -0.07 0.73 -6.85
N LYS A 39 0.82 -0.25 -6.66
CA LYS A 39 0.63 -1.58 -7.23
C LYS A 39 -0.59 -2.28 -6.63
N ILE A 40 -0.74 -2.23 -5.31
CA ILE A 40 -1.90 -2.79 -4.62
C ILE A 40 -3.19 -2.10 -5.08
N MET A 41 -3.20 -0.76 -5.14
CA MET A 41 -4.36 -0.02 -5.62
C MET A 41 -4.70 -0.37 -7.07
N TYR A 42 -3.70 -0.46 -7.96
CA TYR A 42 -3.90 -0.76 -9.37
C TYR A 42 -4.41 -2.18 -9.62
N GLU A 43 -3.97 -3.16 -8.83
CA GLU A 43 -4.36 -4.56 -8.99
C GLU A 43 -5.70 -4.89 -8.31
N GLU A 44 -6.04 -4.19 -7.23
CA GLU A 44 -7.14 -4.61 -6.35
C GLU A 44 -8.31 -3.63 -6.27
N VAL A 45 -8.16 -2.41 -6.78
CA VAL A 45 -9.25 -1.42 -6.82
C VAL A 45 -9.67 -1.24 -8.27
N ALA A 46 -10.88 -1.70 -8.58
CA ALA A 46 -11.40 -1.67 -9.94
C ALA A 46 -11.66 -0.23 -10.44
N PRO A 47 -11.58 0.01 -11.76
CA PRO A 47 -12.01 1.28 -12.35
C PRO A 47 -13.48 1.54 -12.03
N GLY A 48 -13.78 2.72 -11.49
CA GLY A 48 -15.15 3.13 -11.15
C GLY A 48 -15.52 2.99 -9.66
N VAL A 49 -14.69 2.35 -8.84
CA VAL A 49 -14.84 2.35 -7.38
C VAL A 49 -14.78 3.79 -6.85
N LYS A 50 -15.73 4.15 -5.99
CA LYS A 50 -15.79 5.46 -5.36
C LYS A 50 -15.00 5.48 -4.05
N PRO A 51 -14.54 6.65 -3.59
CA PRO A 51 -13.74 6.77 -2.38
C PRO A 51 -14.40 6.25 -1.09
N PHE A 52 -15.74 6.19 -1.05
CA PHE A 52 -16.52 5.72 0.12
C PHE A 52 -17.04 4.29 -0.03
N ASP A 53 -16.74 3.62 -1.15
CA ASP A 53 -17.16 2.24 -1.35
C ASP A 53 -16.27 1.31 -0.50
N GLU A 54 -16.84 0.20 0.00
CA GLU A 54 -16.11 -0.79 0.78
C GLU A 54 -14.96 -1.45 -0.01
N GLU A 55 -15.02 -1.37 -1.34
CA GLU A 55 -13.98 -1.86 -2.26
C GLU A 55 -12.76 -0.93 -2.33
N ASN A 56 -12.87 0.32 -1.85
CA ASN A 56 -11.73 1.21 -1.75
C ASN A 56 -10.76 0.71 -0.68
N LYS A 57 -9.45 0.78 -0.97
CA LYS A 57 -8.41 0.32 -0.06
C LYS A 57 -7.58 1.49 0.44
N VAL A 58 -7.18 1.40 1.70
CA VAL A 58 -6.22 2.31 2.32
C VAL A 58 -4.94 1.54 2.58
N VAL A 59 -3.87 1.92 1.90
CA VAL A 59 -2.58 1.24 1.96
C VAL A 59 -1.59 2.10 2.74
N PHE A 60 -1.07 1.55 3.84
CA PHE A 60 0.03 2.11 4.61
C PHE A 60 1.31 1.38 4.20
N ALA A 61 2.23 2.09 3.56
CA ALA A 61 3.46 1.50 3.06
C ALA A 61 4.68 2.33 3.46
N VAL A 62 5.73 1.64 3.89
CA VAL A 62 7.02 2.23 4.25
C VAL A 62 8.10 1.80 3.28
N GLY A 63 9.15 2.62 3.16
CA GLY A 63 10.32 2.29 2.37
C GLY A 63 11.26 1.35 3.13
N PRO A 64 12.24 0.74 2.44
CA PRO A 64 13.19 -0.19 3.05
C PRO A 64 14.18 0.49 4.01
N LEU A 65 14.28 1.81 3.95
CA LEU A 65 15.11 2.59 4.87
C LEU A 65 14.34 3.03 6.11
N THR A 66 13.01 2.86 6.13
CA THR A 66 12.19 3.31 7.25
C THR A 66 12.49 2.50 8.51
N GLY A 67 12.87 3.20 9.58
CA GLY A 67 13.32 2.58 10.84
C GLY A 67 14.79 2.13 10.82
N SER A 68 15.53 2.45 9.76
CA SER A 68 16.99 2.31 9.74
C SER A 68 17.67 3.53 10.38
N GLY A 69 18.97 3.41 10.67
CA GLY A 69 19.80 4.55 11.12
C GLY A 69 20.11 5.58 10.03
N ALA A 70 19.56 5.43 8.81
CA ALA A 70 19.78 6.40 7.74
C ALA A 70 19.10 7.74 8.06
N PRO A 71 19.78 8.88 7.83
CA PRO A 71 19.23 10.20 8.12
C PRO A 71 17.95 10.44 7.31
N CYS A 72 16.97 11.09 7.95
CA CYS A 72 15.69 11.48 7.33
C CYS A 72 14.83 10.32 6.78
N SER A 73 15.00 9.10 7.29
CA SER A 73 14.34 7.89 6.77
C SER A 73 12.99 7.54 7.42
N SER A 74 12.38 8.39 8.24
CA SER A 74 11.17 8.07 9.03
C SER A 74 9.82 8.20 8.29
N ARG A 75 9.82 8.23 6.95
CA ARG A 75 8.60 8.54 6.17
C ARG A 75 7.68 7.33 6.01
N VAL A 76 6.38 7.60 5.97
CA VAL A 76 5.31 6.68 5.61
C VAL A 76 4.54 7.23 4.40
N ASN A 77 4.12 6.36 3.49
CA ASN A 77 3.21 6.68 2.41
C ASN A 77 1.84 6.07 2.72
N ILE A 78 0.80 6.89 2.59
CA ILE A 78 -0.59 6.46 2.72
C ILE A 78 -1.24 6.68 1.36
N THR A 79 -1.80 5.62 0.79
CA THR A 79 -2.42 5.65 -0.53
C THR A 79 -3.87 5.16 -0.42
N SER A 80 -4.79 5.95 -0.96
CA SER A 80 -6.23 5.65 -1.05
C SER A 80 -6.80 6.44 -2.21
N LEU A 81 -7.98 6.04 -2.71
CA LEU A 81 -8.77 6.93 -3.56
C LEU A 81 -9.10 8.22 -2.79
N SER A 82 -8.96 9.35 -3.49
CA SER A 82 -9.19 10.68 -2.94
C SER A 82 -10.68 11.02 -3.00
N THR A 83 -11.21 11.55 -1.90
CA THR A 83 -12.59 12.07 -1.83
C THR A 83 -12.74 13.44 -2.50
N PHE A 84 -11.63 14.17 -2.65
CA PHE A 84 -11.62 15.55 -3.16
C PHE A 84 -11.23 15.64 -4.64
N THR A 85 -10.24 14.85 -5.06
CA THR A 85 -9.76 14.84 -6.45
C THR A 85 -10.31 13.62 -7.17
N ARG A 86 -10.95 13.81 -8.33
CA ARG A 86 -11.29 12.71 -9.24
C ARG A 86 -10.04 12.34 -10.03
N GLY A 87 -9.46 11.19 -9.69
CA GLY A 87 -8.49 10.54 -10.57
C GLY A 87 -9.20 10.05 -11.82
N ASN A 88 -8.94 10.65 -12.98
CA ASN A 88 -9.40 10.13 -14.26
C ASN A 88 -8.58 8.88 -14.62
N PHE A 89 -8.84 7.75 -13.98
CA PHE A 89 -8.32 6.45 -14.41
C PHE A 89 -9.19 5.94 -15.57
N SER A 90 -9.07 6.60 -16.73
CA SER A 90 -9.53 6.05 -18.00
C SER A 90 -8.34 5.40 -18.69
N GLY A 91 -8.20 4.08 -18.55
CA GLY A 91 -7.13 3.31 -19.19
C GLY A 91 -6.77 2.06 -18.42
#